data_AF-A0ABD3PQE6-F1
#
_entry.id   AF-A0ABD3PQE6-F1
#
_cell.length_a   1.000
_cell.length_b   1.000
_cell.length_c   1.000
_cell.angle_alpha   90.00
_cell.angle_beta   90.00
_cell.angle_gamma   90.00
#
_symmetry.space_group_name_H-M   'P 1'
#
loop_
_entity.id
_entity.type
_entity.pdbx_description
1 polymer ?
#
loop_
_entity_poly.entity_id
_entity_poly.type
_entity_poly.pdbx_seq_one_letter_code
_entity_poly.pdbx_strand_id
1 'polypeptide(L)'
;MRREVQMAQAVILLCSAIVLFADLSLPTQLKSTTRNVVLRSLQPSPSLYHLQQAAMPTKIPLNRLLDLPPAEFLSTLGGIYEKSPWIVEAFYNATLSPTLDAAVIQSNKDAITNVRVLFHSIEKFMRSAEREKQLQLLKSHPDLCLKINAAQCEAEQDITQESIHEQRRANLSSLTTEERTTFTTLNNEYKSKFPFPFILAVRNASKYTVLSALRGRVGSTLEEEVECALFQVNKIAWMRLLDIVDSPEGRDGHGGFLTCHVLDTANGIPASGMSIELFRWENGGEGASQRRLIGSFVTNDDGRLNGPALAGKAFKEGTYEWNFYVGDYFAKYSSSRISGTPFLDVVPLKFGLDDPTEHYHVPLLVSPWSYSTYRGS
;
A
#
# COMPACT_ATOMS: atom_id res chain seq x y z
N MET A 1 24.11 -46.83 -27.83
CA MET A 1 24.92 -47.60 -26.86
C MET A 1 24.32 -47.47 -25.47
N ARG A 2 23.61 -48.53 -25.02
CA ARG A 2 23.70 -49.17 -23.68
C ARG A 2 23.84 -48.21 -22.47
N ARG A 3 22.79 -48.01 -21.67
CA ARG A 3 22.39 -48.86 -20.52
C ARG A 3 23.57 -49.33 -19.64
N GLU A 4 23.50 -48.86 -18.39
CA GLU A 4 23.67 -49.64 -17.15
C GLU A 4 25.08 -49.97 -16.61
N VAL A 5 25.33 -49.38 -15.42
CA VAL A 5 25.68 -50.08 -14.16
C VAL A 5 27.16 -50.33 -13.82
N GLN A 6 27.66 -49.57 -12.84
CA GLN A 6 28.34 -49.97 -11.57
C GLN A 6 28.93 -48.69 -10.92
N MET A 7 28.41 -48.05 -9.85
CA MET A 7 28.29 -48.42 -8.41
C MET A 7 29.61 -48.88 -7.74
N ALA A 8 30.23 -47.99 -6.95
CA ALA A 8 30.93 -48.22 -5.65
C ALA A 8 31.62 -46.91 -5.19
N GLN A 9 31.19 -46.18 -4.16
CA GLN A 9 31.36 -46.34 -2.70
C GLN A 9 32.78 -46.07 -2.12
N ALA A 10 32.79 -45.25 -1.04
CA ALA A 10 33.82 -45.04 0.00
C ALA A 10 35.03 -44.14 -0.39
N VAL A 11 35.56 -43.17 0.39
CA VAL A 11 36.07 -43.12 1.79
C VAL A 11 36.36 -41.61 2.09
N ILE A 12 35.81 -40.90 3.08
CA ILE A 12 36.14 -40.74 4.52
C ILE A 12 37.61 -40.39 4.90
N LEU A 13 37.81 -39.14 5.40
CA LEU A 13 38.79 -38.65 6.40
C LEU A 13 40.33 -38.65 6.15
N LEU A 14 41.00 -37.75 6.91
CA LEU A 14 42.45 -37.46 7.09
C LEU A 14 43.06 -36.40 6.13
N CYS A 15 43.78 -35.35 6.55
CA CYS A 15 44.62 -35.12 7.73
C CYS A 15 44.60 -33.65 8.19
N SER A 16 44.63 -33.46 9.51
CA SER A 16 45.11 -32.27 10.22
C SER A 16 46.65 -32.31 10.34
N ALA A 17 47.25 -31.15 10.60
CA ALA A 17 48.28 -30.90 11.64
C ALA A 17 49.65 -30.30 11.19
N ILE A 18 50.02 -29.26 11.96
CA ILE A 18 51.37 -28.86 12.40
C ILE A 18 52.22 -27.98 11.46
N VAL A 19 52.37 -26.71 11.85
CA VAL A 19 53.64 -25.98 11.73
C VAL A 19 54.07 -25.60 13.14
N LEU A 20 55.22 -26.14 13.54
CA LEU A 20 55.85 -26.06 14.85
C LEU A 20 56.89 -24.92 14.88
N PHE A 21 57.11 -24.41 16.09
CA PHE A 21 58.07 -23.39 16.52
C PHE A 21 59.57 -23.75 16.35
N ALA A 22 60.39 -22.72 16.10
CA ALA A 22 61.73 -22.46 16.64
C ALA A 22 61.95 -20.94 16.51
N ASP A 23 62.42 -20.15 17.48
CA ASP A 23 63.78 -20.18 18.01
C ASP A 23 63.93 -19.32 19.30
N LEU A 24 65.01 -19.57 20.04
CA LEU A 24 65.31 -19.19 21.44
C LEU A 24 65.72 -17.71 21.70
N SER A 25 65.43 -17.23 22.93
CA SER A 25 66.34 -16.56 23.90
C SER A 25 65.80 -15.28 24.61
N LEU A 26 65.80 -15.33 25.95
CA LEU A 26 65.50 -14.32 26.99
C LEU A 26 66.71 -13.37 27.29
N PRO A 27 66.73 -12.36 28.22
CA PRO A 27 65.69 -11.77 29.11
C PRO A 27 65.70 -10.20 29.38
N THR A 28 64.60 -9.71 29.99
CA THR A 28 64.39 -8.65 31.05
C THR A 28 65.02 -7.23 31.10
N GLN A 29 64.11 -6.26 31.40
CA GLN A 29 64.17 -5.07 32.31
C GLN A 29 64.88 -3.77 31.87
N LEU A 30 64.14 -2.65 31.72
CA LEU A 30 64.10 -1.50 32.68
C LEU A 30 63.29 -0.29 32.15
N LYS A 31 62.91 0.54 33.14
CA LYS A 31 61.83 1.55 33.21
C LYS A 31 62.12 2.90 32.52
N SER A 32 61.03 3.66 32.35
CA SER A 32 60.94 5.15 32.29
C SER A 32 61.45 5.79 30.99
N THR A 33 60.66 6.52 30.20
CA THR A 33 60.17 7.85 30.58
C THR A 33 59.06 8.31 29.63
N THR A 34 58.06 8.93 30.24
CA THR A 34 56.83 9.54 29.74
C THR A 34 57.03 10.46 28.53
N ARG A 35 56.26 10.24 27.45
CA ARG A 35 55.86 11.29 26.50
C ARG A 35 54.38 11.12 26.17
N ASN A 36 53.57 11.96 26.80
CA ASN A 36 52.14 12.09 26.55
C ASN A 36 51.91 12.46 25.07
N VAL A 37 51.37 11.54 24.30
CA VAL A 37 50.66 11.84 23.05
C VAL A 37 49.19 11.58 23.33
N VAL A 38 48.41 12.66 23.35
CA VAL A 38 46.95 12.62 23.44
C VAL A 38 46.42 11.96 22.17
N LEU A 39 46.08 10.67 22.25
CA LEU A 39 45.26 10.01 21.24
C LEU A 39 43.82 10.51 21.40
N ARG A 40 43.44 11.53 20.61
CA ARG A 40 42.02 11.81 20.36
C ARG A 40 41.42 10.60 19.65
N SER A 41 40.54 9.88 20.33
CA SER A 41 39.66 8.88 19.74
C SER A 41 38.79 9.56 18.67
N LEU A 42 39.09 9.32 17.40
CA LEU A 42 38.16 9.59 16.30
C LEU A 42 37.02 8.58 16.41
N GLN A 43 35.90 9.02 16.99
CA GLN A 43 34.62 8.33 16.84
C GLN A 43 34.21 8.43 15.36
N PRO A 44 33.69 7.35 14.73
CA PRO A 44 33.23 7.44 13.36
C PRO A 44 31.97 8.32 13.30
N SER A 45 32.04 9.36 12.47
CA SER A 45 30.89 10.20 12.14
C SER A 45 29.75 9.33 11.59
N PRO A 46 28.49 9.53 12.02
CA PRO A 46 27.36 8.79 11.46
C PRO A 46 27.28 9.03 9.96
N SER A 47 27.13 7.96 9.19
CA SER A 47 26.95 8.05 7.75
C SER A 47 25.72 8.91 7.42
N LEU A 48 25.80 9.65 6.31
CA LEU A 48 24.72 10.49 5.74
C LEU A 48 23.40 9.74 5.48
N TYR A 49 23.34 8.42 5.72
CA TYR A 49 22.14 7.60 5.64
C TYR A 49 21.18 7.75 6.84
N HIS A 50 21.58 8.43 7.92
CA HIS A 50 20.74 8.56 9.13
C HIS A 50 20.00 9.91 9.29
N LEU A 51 20.17 10.86 8.37
CA LEU A 51 19.61 12.23 8.52
C LEU A 51 18.47 12.58 7.54
N GLN A 52 17.80 11.58 6.95
CA GLN A 52 16.64 11.87 6.09
C GLN A 52 15.51 10.85 6.19
N GLN A 53 15.17 10.44 7.41
CA GLN A 53 13.76 10.19 7.70
C GLN A 53 13.18 11.53 8.14
N ALA A 54 12.67 12.31 7.18
CA ALA A 54 11.75 13.38 7.52
C ALA A 54 10.64 12.75 8.36
N ALA A 55 10.48 13.20 9.60
CA ALA A 55 9.36 12.78 10.43
C ALA A 55 8.09 13.02 9.62
N MET A 56 7.38 11.94 9.28
CA MET A 56 6.08 12.03 8.61
C MET A 56 5.22 13.00 9.43
N PRO A 57 4.55 14.00 8.83
CA PRO A 57 3.68 14.89 9.59
C PRO A 57 2.70 14.02 10.38
N THR A 58 2.64 14.24 11.70
CA THR A 58 1.77 13.48 12.59
C THR A 58 0.33 13.70 12.12
N LYS A 59 -0.35 12.63 11.72
CA LYS A 59 -1.74 12.68 11.27
C LYS A 59 -2.62 13.35 12.33
N ILE A 60 -3.62 14.12 11.89
CA ILE A 60 -4.51 14.88 12.78
C ILE A 60 -5.74 14.03 13.10
N PRO A 61 -6.05 13.77 14.38
CA PRO A 61 -7.29 13.08 14.76
C PRO A 61 -8.54 13.77 14.21
N LEU A 62 -9.48 12.99 13.67
CA LEU A 62 -10.71 13.51 13.04
C LEU A 62 -11.49 14.50 13.94
N ASN A 63 -11.65 14.20 15.22
CA ASN A 63 -12.34 15.10 16.16
C ASN A 63 -11.66 16.47 16.25
N ARG A 64 -10.33 16.49 16.37
CA ARG A 64 -9.54 17.72 16.40
C ARG A 64 -9.62 18.48 15.09
N LEU A 65 -9.61 17.78 13.96
CA LEU A 65 -9.74 18.37 12.63
C LEU A 65 -11.05 19.17 12.49
N LEU A 66 -12.16 18.62 12.96
CA LEU A 66 -13.48 19.26 12.88
C LEU A 66 -13.63 20.48 13.81
N ASP A 67 -12.74 20.62 14.80
CA ASP A 67 -12.71 21.75 15.73
C ASP A 67 -11.73 22.86 15.31
N LEU A 68 -11.01 22.70 14.20
CA LEU A 68 -10.04 23.69 13.74
C LEU A 68 -10.71 25.02 13.32
N PRO A 69 -10.04 26.16 13.54
CA PRO A 69 -10.43 27.44 12.97
C PRO A 69 -10.47 27.40 11.44
N PRO A 70 -11.26 28.28 10.77
CA PRO A 70 -11.43 28.24 9.32
C PRO A 70 -10.11 28.25 8.53
N ALA A 71 -9.18 29.14 8.90
CA ALA A 71 -7.89 29.26 8.22
C ALA A 71 -7.05 27.98 8.36
N GLU A 72 -7.03 27.38 9.55
CA GLU A 72 -6.28 26.15 9.81
C GLU A 72 -6.91 24.96 9.09
N PHE A 73 -8.25 24.83 9.12
CA PHE A 73 -8.98 23.78 8.42
C PHE A 73 -8.72 23.81 6.91
N LEU A 74 -8.83 24.99 6.29
CA LEU A 74 -8.58 25.16 4.86
C LEU A 74 -7.10 24.96 4.49
N SER A 75 -6.17 25.42 5.34
CA SER A 75 -4.74 25.12 5.12
C SER A 75 -4.42 23.63 5.20
N THR A 76 -5.19 22.87 5.99
CA THR A 76 -5.00 21.44 6.21
C THR A 76 -5.61 20.60 5.09
N LEU A 77 -6.86 20.87 4.72
CA LEU A 77 -7.60 20.04 3.74
C LEU A 77 -7.73 20.67 2.36
N GLY A 78 -7.49 21.96 2.18
CA GLY A 78 -7.72 22.66 0.92
C GLY A 78 -6.93 22.10 -0.27
N GLY A 79 -5.82 21.40 0.00
CA GLY A 79 -4.99 20.74 -1.02
C GLY A 79 -5.38 19.30 -1.39
N ILE A 80 -6.42 18.71 -0.78
CA ILE A 80 -6.83 17.33 -1.12
C ILE A 80 -7.33 17.22 -2.57
N TYR A 81 -7.87 18.31 -3.12
CA TYR A 81 -8.15 18.45 -4.55
C TYR A 81 -7.19 19.47 -5.15
N GLU A 82 -6.48 19.07 -6.22
CA GLU A 82 -5.40 19.86 -6.79
C GLU A 82 -5.86 21.27 -7.23
N LYS A 83 -5.20 22.30 -6.69
CA LYS A 83 -5.48 23.74 -6.91
C LYS A 83 -6.98 24.10 -6.83
N SER A 84 -7.76 23.35 -6.05
CA SER A 84 -9.23 23.45 -5.98
C SER A 84 -9.76 23.51 -4.54
N PRO A 85 -9.31 24.49 -3.73
CA PRO A 85 -9.74 24.62 -2.33
C PRO A 85 -11.25 24.89 -2.19
N TRP A 86 -11.88 25.44 -3.24
CA TRP A 86 -13.31 25.77 -3.27
C TRP A 86 -14.23 24.61 -2.88
N ILE A 87 -13.82 23.36 -3.11
CA ILE A 87 -14.61 22.16 -2.74
C ILE A 87 -14.68 22.05 -1.22
N VAL A 88 -13.54 22.21 -0.56
CA VAL A 88 -13.41 22.13 0.90
C VAL A 88 -13.98 23.38 1.55
N GLU A 89 -13.82 24.55 0.93
CA GLU A 89 -14.48 25.79 1.36
C GLU A 89 -16.01 25.66 1.33
N ALA A 90 -16.57 25.12 0.25
CA ALA A 90 -18.01 24.89 0.14
C ALA A 90 -18.51 23.92 1.22
N PHE A 91 -17.78 22.82 1.47
CA PHE A 91 -18.07 21.91 2.57
C PHE A 91 -18.02 22.63 3.93
N TYR A 92 -16.95 23.37 4.22
CA TYR A 92 -16.78 24.06 5.50
C TYR A 92 -17.88 25.09 5.73
N ASN A 93 -18.18 25.91 4.72
CA ASN A 93 -19.21 26.93 4.79
C ASN A 93 -20.61 26.35 5.07
N ALA A 94 -20.92 25.20 4.48
CA ALA A 94 -22.20 24.53 4.67
C ALA A 94 -22.31 23.69 5.96
N THR A 95 -21.18 23.31 6.56
CA THR A 95 -21.16 22.27 7.61
C THR A 95 -20.62 22.76 8.95
N LEU A 96 -19.55 23.56 8.93
CA LEU A 96 -18.73 23.89 10.11
C LEU A 96 -18.59 25.40 10.35
N SER A 97 -19.07 26.24 9.42
CA SER A 97 -18.91 27.70 9.53
C SER A 97 -19.51 28.25 10.82
N PRO A 98 -18.81 29.16 11.53
CA PRO A 98 -19.35 29.88 12.70
C PRO A 98 -20.59 30.73 12.40
N THR A 99 -20.93 30.94 11.13
CA THR A 99 -22.17 31.62 10.72
C THR A 99 -23.42 30.76 10.87
N LEU A 100 -23.26 29.45 11.05
CA LEU A 100 -24.35 28.51 11.30
C LEU A 100 -24.72 28.48 12.78
N ASP A 101 -25.90 27.96 13.09
CA ASP A 101 -26.33 27.75 14.48
C ASP A 101 -25.43 26.71 15.18
N ALA A 102 -25.08 26.96 16.44
CA ALA A 102 -24.16 26.11 17.19
C ALA A 102 -24.67 24.67 17.37
N ALA A 103 -25.98 24.46 17.50
CA ALA A 103 -26.57 23.12 17.60
C ALA A 103 -26.52 22.40 16.25
N VAL A 104 -26.69 23.13 15.14
CA VAL A 104 -26.52 22.57 13.78
C VAL A 104 -25.08 22.15 13.54
N ILE A 105 -24.10 22.99 13.90
CA ILE A 105 -22.68 22.65 13.80
C ILE A 105 -22.36 21.39 14.61
N GLN A 106 -22.85 21.30 15.85
CA GLN A 106 -22.63 20.13 16.69
C GLN A 106 -23.27 18.87 16.08
N SER A 107 -24.51 18.96 15.61
CA SER A 107 -25.18 17.84 14.92
C SER A 107 -24.43 17.38 13.67
N ASN A 108 -23.88 18.33 12.89
CA ASN A 108 -23.07 18.01 11.72
C ASN A 108 -21.77 17.30 12.10
N LYS A 109 -21.09 17.76 13.16
CA LYS A 109 -19.88 17.10 13.69
C LYS A 109 -20.17 15.69 14.17
N ASP A 110 -21.29 15.50 14.85
CA ASP A 110 -21.70 14.18 15.36
C ASP A 110 -22.10 13.21 14.23
N ALA A 111 -22.61 13.72 13.10
CA ALA A 111 -22.86 12.92 11.91
C ALA A 111 -21.56 12.45 11.23
N ILE A 112 -20.46 13.20 11.33
CA ILE A 112 -19.15 12.84 10.77
C ILE A 112 -18.43 11.90 11.73
N THR A 113 -18.84 10.63 11.71
CA THR A 113 -18.37 9.61 12.65
C THR A 113 -16.97 9.06 12.33
N ASN A 114 -16.55 9.13 11.06
CA ASN A 114 -15.27 8.60 10.60
C ASN A 114 -14.77 9.32 9.32
N VAL A 115 -13.53 9.05 8.91
CA VAL A 115 -12.90 9.72 7.75
C VAL A 115 -13.63 9.47 6.43
N ARG A 116 -14.29 8.33 6.30
CA ARG A 116 -15.09 7.99 5.12
C ARG A 116 -16.33 8.86 5.03
N VAL A 117 -17.04 9.07 6.14
CA VAL A 117 -18.19 9.99 6.18
C VAL A 117 -17.72 11.42 5.87
N LEU A 118 -16.57 11.83 6.41
CA LEU A 118 -15.98 13.12 6.05
C LEU A 118 -15.72 13.22 4.54
N PHE A 119 -15.08 12.19 3.96
CA PHE A 119 -14.77 12.15 2.53
C PHE A 119 -16.01 12.26 1.66
N HIS A 120 -17.04 11.44 1.89
CA HIS A 120 -18.29 11.48 1.12
C HIS A 120 -19.01 12.83 1.28
N SER A 121 -18.92 13.43 2.47
CA SER A 121 -19.52 14.75 2.73
C SER A 121 -18.83 15.84 1.91
N ILE A 122 -17.51 15.75 1.70
CA ILE A 122 -16.75 16.66 0.83
C ILE A 122 -17.00 16.33 -0.66
N GLU A 123 -16.93 15.04 -1.04
CA GLU A 123 -17.12 14.54 -2.41
C GLU A 123 -18.44 15.04 -3.02
N LYS A 124 -19.49 15.12 -2.21
CA LYS A 124 -20.80 15.63 -2.64
C LYS A 124 -20.69 17.00 -3.30
N PHE A 125 -19.90 17.91 -2.76
CA PHE A 125 -19.74 19.27 -3.29
C PHE A 125 -19.01 19.28 -4.65
N MET A 126 -18.04 18.38 -4.83
CA MET A 126 -17.39 18.19 -6.13
C MET A 126 -18.39 17.65 -7.16
N ARG A 127 -19.16 16.61 -6.80
CA ARG A 127 -20.10 15.96 -7.72
C ARG A 127 -21.28 16.85 -8.11
N SER A 128 -21.77 17.67 -7.18
CA SER A 128 -22.89 18.57 -7.43
C SER A 128 -22.48 19.92 -8.02
N ALA A 129 -21.18 20.18 -8.19
CA ALA A 129 -20.71 21.41 -8.80
C ALA A 129 -21.09 21.48 -10.28
N GLU A 130 -21.24 22.70 -10.79
CA GLU A 130 -21.46 22.95 -12.21
C GLU A 130 -20.36 22.31 -13.06
N ARG A 131 -20.74 21.80 -14.24
CA ARG A 131 -19.84 21.08 -15.14
C ARG A 131 -18.57 21.88 -15.48
N GLU A 132 -18.67 23.20 -15.56
CA GLU A 132 -17.51 24.06 -15.79
C GLU A 132 -16.48 23.97 -14.65
N LYS A 133 -16.92 24.02 -13.38
CA LYS A 133 -16.04 23.86 -12.22
C LYS A 133 -15.40 22.47 -12.15
N GLN A 134 -16.16 21.43 -12.52
CA GLN A 134 -15.62 20.07 -12.64
C GLN A 134 -14.51 20.00 -13.69
N LEU A 135 -14.70 20.60 -14.88
CA LEU A 135 -13.67 20.64 -15.91
C LEU A 135 -12.45 21.48 -15.49
N GLN A 136 -12.65 22.59 -14.77
CA GLN A 136 -11.55 23.38 -14.20
C GLN A 136 -10.73 22.59 -13.17
N LEU A 137 -11.39 21.80 -12.32
CA LEU A 137 -10.74 20.85 -11.41
C LEU A 137 -9.87 19.85 -12.19
N LEU A 138 -10.41 19.23 -13.25
CA LEU A 138 -9.65 18.28 -14.07
C LEU A 138 -8.44 18.94 -14.73
N LYS A 139 -8.61 20.15 -15.29
CA LYS A 139 -7.52 20.91 -15.92
C LYS A 139 -6.41 21.32 -14.95
N SER A 140 -6.75 21.48 -13.67
CA SER A 140 -5.79 21.87 -12.64
C SER A 140 -4.86 20.74 -12.21
N HIS A 141 -5.17 19.49 -12.58
CA HIS A 141 -4.33 18.35 -12.25
C HIS A 141 -3.06 18.34 -13.11
N PRO A 142 -1.89 18.01 -12.54
CA PRO A 142 -0.66 17.90 -13.28
C PRO A 142 -0.71 16.71 -14.24
N ASP A 143 -0.02 16.85 -15.36
CA ASP A 143 0.17 15.75 -16.29
C ASP A 143 1.09 14.69 -15.69
N LEU A 144 0.72 13.42 -15.85
CA LEU A 144 1.51 12.26 -15.44
C LEU A 144 2.87 12.18 -16.17
N CYS A 145 3.03 12.90 -17.30
CA CYS A 145 4.24 12.90 -18.13
C CYS A 145 5.49 13.54 -17.52
N LEU A 146 5.37 14.30 -16.44
CA LEU A 146 6.44 15.18 -15.94
C LEU A 146 7.73 14.44 -15.52
N LYS A 147 7.72 13.11 -15.45
CA LYS A 147 8.92 12.28 -15.22
C LYS A 147 9.44 11.45 -16.38
N ILE A 148 8.65 11.23 -17.43
CA ILE A 148 9.15 10.43 -18.56
C ILE A 148 10.24 11.20 -19.31
N ASN A 149 10.17 12.54 -19.26
CA ASN A 149 11.12 13.45 -19.87
C ASN A 149 11.92 14.25 -18.82
N ALA A 150 12.32 13.65 -17.70
CA ALA A 150 13.21 14.30 -16.73
C ALA A 150 14.60 14.67 -17.32
N ALA A 151 14.90 14.25 -18.56
CA ALA A 151 16.05 14.72 -19.32
C ALA A 151 15.79 16.02 -20.11
N GLN A 152 14.56 16.54 -20.17
CA GLN A 152 14.19 17.73 -20.97
C GLN A 152 13.28 18.75 -20.27
N CYS A 153 12.76 18.49 -19.07
CA CYS A 153 11.85 19.42 -18.39
C CYS A 153 12.56 20.22 -17.27
N GLU A 154 13.23 21.31 -17.65
CA GLU A 154 13.67 22.36 -16.71
C GLU A 154 12.60 23.47 -16.52
N ALA A 155 11.37 23.31 -17.03
CA ALA A 155 10.49 24.46 -17.28
C ALA A 155 9.16 24.58 -16.49
N GLU A 156 8.79 23.67 -15.59
CA GLU A 156 7.56 23.84 -14.79
C GLU A 156 7.84 23.81 -13.28
N GLN A 157 7.99 25.00 -12.69
CA GLN A 157 8.29 25.24 -11.27
C GLN A 157 7.06 25.24 -10.34
N ASP A 158 5.92 24.65 -10.73
CA ASP A 158 4.67 24.79 -9.95
C ASP A 158 3.88 23.48 -9.79
N ILE A 159 4.60 22.40 -9.47
CA ILE A 159 4.05 21.10 -9.06
C ILE A 159 4.02 21.04 -7.53
N THR A 160 2.87 20.71 -6.95
CA THR A 160 2.71 20.51 -5.50
C THR A 160 3.58 19.34 -4.99
N GLN A 161 4.01 19.40 -3.72
CA GLN A 161 4.84 18.33 -3.11
C GLN A 161 4.10 16.98 -3.10
N GLU A 162 2.78 17.03 -2.97
CA GLU A 162 1.85 15.91 -2.99
C GLU A 162 1.90 15.17 -4.32
N SER A 163 1.81 15.90 -5.44
CA SER A 163 1.90 15.32 -6.79
C SER A 163 3.26 14.67 -7.06
N ILE A 164 4.36 15.27 -6.57
CA ILE A 164 5.70 14.68 -6.70
C ILE A 164 5.76 13.33 -5.96
N HIS A 165 5.17 13.22 -4.77
CA HIS A 165 5.14 11.98 -3.98
C HIS A 165 4.27 10.89 -4.64
N GLU A 166 3.11 11.27 -5.18
CA GLU A 166 2.19 10.36 -5.89
C GLU A 166 2.83 9.78 -7.15
N GLN A 167 3.50 10.61 -7.94
CA GLN A 167 4.17 10.19 -9.18
C GLN A 167 5.51 9.49 -8.95
N ARG A 168 6.09 9.48 -7.72
CA ARG A 168 7.36 8.75 -7.43
C ARG A 168 7.15 7.24 -7.30
N ARG A 169 5.92 6.79 -7.00
CA ARG A 169 5.64 5.37 -6.73
C ARG A 169 5.18 4.57 -7.95
N ALA A 170 4.60 5.23 -8.94
CA ALA A 170 4.41 4.64 -10.25
C ALA A 170 5.80 4.45 -10.86
N ASN A 171 6.28 3.22 -11.02
CA ASN A 171 7.62 2.90 -11.55
C ASN A 171 7.71 3.21 -13.07
N LEU A 172 7.25 4.38 -13.51
CA LEU A 172 7.26 4.88 -14.88
C LEU A 172 8.69 5.18 -15.37
N SER A 173 9.64 5.33 -14.44
CA SER A 173 11.07 5.37 -14.74
C SER A 173 11.61 4.06 -15.35
N SER A 174 10.93 2.92 -15.12
CA SER A 174 11.30 1.60 -15.64
C SER A 174 10.67 1.24 -16.98
N LEU A 175 10.04 2.21 -17.67
CA LEU A 175 9.52 1.99 -19.02
C LEU A 175 10.67 1.64 -19.99
N THR A 176 10.44 0.69 -20.89
CA THR A 176 11.33 0.48 -22.04
C THR A 176 11.18 1.62 -23.04
N THR A 177 12.09 1.71 -24.02
CA THR A 177 11.97 2.71 -25.09
C THR A 177 10.67 2.55 -25.89
N GLU A 178 10.26 1.32 -26.20
CA GLU A 178 9.00 1.04 -26.90
C GLU A 178 7.76 1.41 -26.07
N GLU A 179 7.80 1.09 -24.77
CA GLU A 179 6.73 1.46 -23.84
C GLU A 179 6.61 2.99 -23.69
N ARG A 180 7.73 3.71 -23.64
CA ARG A 180 7.76 5.18 -23.63
C ARG A 180 7.14 5.77 -24.90
N THR A 181 7.57 5.29 -26.07
CA THR A 181 7.00 5.75 -27.35
C THR A 181 5.50 5.53 -27.39
N THR A 182 5.04 4.34 -27.00
CA THR A 182 3.62 4.01 -26.95
C THR A 182 2.87 4.95 -26.00
N PHE A 183 3.39 5.17 -24.80
CA PHE A 183 2.79 6.07 -23.82
C PHE A 183 2.69 7.50 -24.36
N THR A 184 3.77 8.03 -24.93
CA THR A 184 3.81 9.39 -25.48
C THR A 184 2.79 9.56 -26.61
N THR A 185 2.71 8.61 -27.54
CA THR A 185 1.74 8.65 -28.64
C THR A 185 0.30 8.69 -28.11
N LEU A 186 -0.05 7.75 -27.23
CA LEU A 186 -1.40 7.67 -26.67
C LEU A 186 -1.77 8.88 -25.82
N ASN A 187 -0.80 9.44 -25.07
CA ASN A 187 -1.06 10.61 -24.24
C ASN A 187 -1.27 11.87 -25.10
N ASN A 188 -0.54 12.01 -26.19
CA ASN A 188 -0.77 13.09 -27.15
C ASN A 188 -2.13 12.97 -27.83
N GLU A 189 -2.53 11.74 -28.20
CA GLU A 189 -3.86 11.47 -28.74
C GLU A 189 -4.95 11.83 -27.72
N TYR A 190 -4.79 11.40 -26.47
CA TYR A 190 -5.69 11.74 -25.36
C TYR A 190 -5.84 13.26 -25.21
N LYS A 191 -4.74 14.02 -25.18
CA LYS A 191 -4.75 15.49 -25.07
C LYS A 191 -5.40 16.19 -26.25
N SER A 192 -5.32 15.61 -27.44
CA SER A 192 -5.98 16.16 -28.62
C SER A 192 -7.50 16.00 -28.57
N LYS A 193 -7.98 14.96 -27.87
CA LYS A 193 -9.40 14.60 -27.78
C LYS A 193 -10.11 15.22 -26.58
N PHE A 194 -9.44 15.28 -25.44
CA PHE A 194 -10.05 15.71 -24.18
C PHE A 194 -9.46 17.04 -23.68
N PRO A 195 -10.29 17.95 -23.13
CA PRO A 195 -9.84 19.30 -22.74
C PRO A 195 -9.14 19.33 -21.37
N PHE A 196 -8.66 18.20 -20.86
CA PHE A 196 -7.98 18.04 -19.57
C PHE A 196 -6.93 16.92 -19.67
N PRO A 197 -5.91 16.88 -18.79
CA PRO A 197 -4.85 15.88 -18.86
C PRO A 197 -5.36 14.47 -18.51
N PHE A 198 -4.56 13.45 -18.85
CA PHE A 198 -4.84 12.08 -18.44
C PHE A 198 -4.58 11.92 -16.93
N ILE A 199 -5.66 11.68 -16.18
CA ILE A 199 -5.60 11.56 -14.72
C ILE A 199 -5.79 10.10 -14.33
N LEU A 200 -4.90 9.56 -13.50
CA LEU A 200 -4.99 8.21 -12.96
C LEU A 200 -4.42 8.19 -11.54
N ALA A 201 -5.12 7.54 -10.60
CA ALA A 201 -4.62 7.35 -9.25
C ALA A 201 -3.52 6.27 -9.23
N VAL A 202 -2.24 6.69 -9.14
CA VAL A 202 -1.10 5.78 -9.38
C VAL A 202 -0.37 5.25 -8.15
N ARG A 203 -0.79 5.57 -6.91
CA ARG A 203 -0.09 5.16 -5.68
C ARG A 203 0.25 3.66 -5.60
N ASN A 204 -0.62 2.82 -6.16
CA ASN A 204 -0.48 1.35 -6.24
C ASN A 204 -0.54 0.82 -7.70
N ALA A 205 -0.30 1.68 -8.70
CA ALA A 205 -0.39 1.31 -10.11
C ALA A 205 0.96 0.87 -10.67
N SER A 206 0.95 -0.18 -11.50
CA SER A 206 2.10 -0.58 -12.29
C SER A 206 2.17 0.20 -13.62
N LYS A 207 3.33 0.17 -14.29
CA LYS A 207 3.45 0.70 -15.66
C LYS A 207 2.45 0.06 -16.64
N TYR A 208 2.13 -1.23 -16.44
CA TYR A 208 1.14 -1.94 -17.24
C TYR A 208 -0.27 -1.42 -16.99
N THR A 209 -0.60 -1.11 -15.73
CA THR A 209 -1.88 -0.50 -15.34
C THR A 209 -2.06 0.85 -16.04
N VAL A 210 -1.02 1.68 -16.04
CA VAL A 210 -1.04 3.01 -16.68
C VAL A 210 -1.25 2.88 -18.19
N LEU A 211 -0.45 2.06 -18.86
CA LEU A 211 -0.57 1.84 -20.31
C LEU A 211 -1.93 1.25 -20.71
N SER A 212 -2.42 0.26 -19.96
CA SER A 212 -3.73 -0.35 -20.22
C SER A 212 -4.88 0.64 -20.01
N ALA A 213 -4.81 1.46 -18.97
CA ALA A 213 -5.82 2.49 -18.70
C ALA A 213 -5.85 3.54 -19.81
N LEU A 214 -4.68 4.01 -20.25
CA LEU A 214 -4.57 5.00 -21.32
C LEU A 214 -5.09 4.45 -22.66
N ARG A 215 -4.74 3.21 -23.02
CA ARG A 215 -5.26 2.52 -24.22
C ARG A 215 -6.77 2.36 -24.20
N GLY A 216 -7.35 2.01 -23.05
CA GLY A 216 -8.79 1.82 -22.93
C GLY A 216 -9.58 3.14 -23.00
N ARG A 217 -9.05 4.18 -22.36
CA ARG A 217 -9.74 5.48 -22.18
C ARG A 217 -9.66 6.41 -23.37
N VAL A 218 -8.61 6.31 -24.20
CA VAL A 218 -8.50 7.14 -25.42
C VAL A 218 -9.69 6.93 -26.36
N GLY A 219 -10.29 5.73 -26.34
CA GLY A 219 -11.49 5.39 -27.13
C GLY A 219 -12.81 5.97 -26.61
N SER A 220 -12.87 6.40 -25.34
CA SER A 220 -14.11 6.82 -24.67
C SER A 220 -14.70 8.14 -25.22
N THR A 221 -16.00 8.36 -24.98
CA THR A 221 -16.64 9.66 -25.22
C THR A 221 -16.18 10.70 -24.20
N LEU A 222 -16.43 11.99 -24.46
CA LEU A 222 -16.05 13.06 -23.53
C LEU A 222 -16.77 12.91 -22.18
N GLU A 223 -18.05 12.57 -22.20
CA GLU A 223 -18.87 12.41 -21.01
C GLU A 223 -18.39 11.25 -20.14
N GLU A 224 -18.13 10.08 -20.76
CA GLU A 224 -17.56 8.92 -20.07
C GLU A 224 -16.20 9.24 -19.45
N GLU A 225 -15.36 9.98 -20.19
CA GLU A 225 -14.02 10.30 -19.73
C GLU A 225 -14.02 11.35 -18.62
N VAL A 226 -14.95 12.30 -18.63
CA VAL A 226 -15.15 13.24 -17.52
C VAL A 226 -15.52 12.48 -16.24
N GLU A 227 -16.47 11.55 -16.30
CA GLU A 227 -16.86 10.76 -15.13
C GLU A 227 -15.71 9.86 -14.66
N CYS A 228 -14.97 9.24 -15.58
CA CYS A 228 -13.79 8.45 -15.25
C CYS A 228 -12.71 9.30 -14.57
N ALA A 229 -12.41 10.47 -15.13
CA ALA A 229 -11.40 11.37 -14.59
C ALA A 229 -11.79 11.89 -13.20
N LEU A 230 -13.05 12.30 -12.99
CA LEU A 230 -13.56 12.70 -11.67
C LEU A 230 -13.46 11.57 -10.65
N PHE A 231 -13.74 10.34 -11.06
CA PHE A 231 -13.54 9.16 -10.21
C PHE A 231 -12.06 8.98 -9.83
N GLN A 232 -11.12 9.16 -10.76
CA GLN A 232 -9.69 9.10 -10.45
C GLN A 232 -9.24 10.23 -9.51
N VAL A 233 -9.77 11.45 -9.70
CA VAL A 233 -9.52 12.59 -8.82
C VAL A 233 -10.03 12.30 -7.40
N ASN A 234 -11.21 11.69 -7.24
CA ASN A 234 -11.71 11.28 -5.93
C ASN A 234 -10.82 10.23 -5.27
N LYS A 235 -10.29 9.25 -6.03
CA LYS A 235 -9.31 8.30 -5.49
C LYS A 235 -8.04 9.00 -5.00
N ILE A 236 -7.56 10.00 -5.74
CA ILE A 236 -6.42 10.83 -5.33
C ILE A 236 -6.73 11.59 -4.03
N ALA A 237 -7.88 12.28 -3.99
CA ALA A 237 -8.31 13.02 -2.82
C ALA A 237 -8.49 12.12 -1.58
N TRP A 238 -9.03 10.90 -1.74
CA TRP A 238 -9.14 9.91 -0.68
C TRP A 238 -7.78 9.53 -0.11
N MET A 239 -6.83 9.20 -0.98
CA MET A 239 -5.46 8.87 -0.60
C MET A 239 -4.75 10.02 0.13
N ARG A 240 -4.96 11.28 -0.32
CA ARG A 240 -4.43 12.47 0.35
C ARG A 240 -5.08 12.69 1.72
N LEU A 241 -6.40 12.50 1.81
CA LEU A 241 -7.13 12.63 3.07
C LEU A 241 -6.64 11.60 4.10
N LEU A 242 -6.41 10.35 3.68
CA LEU A 242 -5.85 9.31 4.55
C LEU A 242 -4.43 9.62 5.03
N ASP A 243 -3.63 10.38 4.27
CA ASP A 243 -2.30 10.81 4.71
C ASP A 243 -2.35 11.93 5.76
N ILE A 244 -3.42 12.75 5.76
CA ILE A 244 -3.58 13.90 6.65
C ILE A 244 -4.32 13.52 7.94
N VAL A 245 -5.40 12.75 7.83
CA VAL A 245 -6.34 12.49 8.92
C VAL A 245 -6.02 11.16 9.58
N ASP A 246 -5.84 11.20 10.89
CA ASP A 246 -5.84 10.00 11.69
C ASP A 246 -7.30 9.60 11.92
N SER A 247 -7.59 8.34 11.66
CA SER A 247 -8.84 7.72 12.09
C SER A 247 -8.53 6.95 13.36
N PRO A 248 -8.46 7.61 14.53
CA PRO A 248 -8.42 6.87 15.77
C PRO A 248 -9.67 6.01 15.85
N GLU A 249 -9.55 4.89 16.57
CA GLU A 249 -10.61 3.95 16.93
C GLU A 249 -11.94 4.72 17.03
N GLY A 250 -12.95 4.31 16.25
CA GLY A 250 -14.24 5.00 16.21
C GLY A 250 -14.78 5.24 17.62
N ARG A 251 -15.66 6.24 17.80
CA ARG A 251 -16.26 6.59 19.12
C ARG A 251 -16.85 5.37 19.88
N ASP A 252 -17.12 4.26 19.17
CA ASP A 252 -17.66 2.99 19.69
C ASP A 252 -16.62 1.84 19.80
N GLY A 253 -15.32 2.10 19.62
CA GLY A 253 -14.26 1.07 19.67
C GLY A 253 -14.08 0.25 18.38
N HIS A 254 -14.75 0.61 17.29
CA HIS A 254 -14.60 -0.07 16.01
C HIS A 254 -13.70 0.72 15.06
N GLY A 255 -12.39 0.50 15.16
CA GLY A 255 -11.53 0.61 13.97
C GLY A 255 -11.87 -0.51 12.99
N GLY A 256 -11.50 -0.36 11.72
CA GLY A 256 -11.67 -1.43 10.74
C GLY A 256 -10.99 -2.73 11.19
N PHE A 257 -11.52 -3.86 10.72
CA PHE A 257 -11.00 -5.16 11.09
C PHE A 257 -11.12 -6.19 9.97
N LEU A 258 -10.20 -7.15 9.96
CA LEU A 258 -10.11 -8.21 8.97
C LEU A 258 -10.54 -9.54 9.58
N THR A 259 -11.49 -10.22 8.93
CA THR A 259 -11.92 -11.56 9.32
C THR A 259 -11.82 -12.52 8.15
N CYS A 260 -11.79 -13.82 8.47
CA CYS A 260 -11.76 -14.90 7.51
C CYS A 260 -12.72 -16.01 7.93
N HIS A 261 -13.23 -16.74 6.95
CA HIS A 261 -14.00 -17.96 7.11
C HIS A 261 -13.62 -18.91 5.98
N VAL A 262 -13.44 -20.19 6.27
CA VAL A 262 -13.10 -21.21 5.29
C VAL A 262 -14.20 -22.27 5.25
N LEU A 263 -14.78 -22.46 4.08
CA LEU A 263 -15.79 -23.47 3.80
C LEU A 263 -15.21 -24.56 2.90
N ASP A 264 -15.25 -25.81 3.39
CA ASP A 264 -14.99 -26.99 2.59
C ASP A 264 -16.24 -27.33 1.76
N THR A 265 -16.20 -26.96 0.50
CA THR A 265 -17.29 -27.18 -0.46
C THR A 265 -17.36 -28.61 -0.99
N ALA A 266 -16.31 -29.42 -0.83
CA ALA A 266 -16.35 -30.83 -1.22
C ALA A 266 -17.20 -31.64 -0.24
N ASN A 267 -17.11 -31.31 1.04
CA ASN A 267 -17.86 -31.99 2.12
C ASN A 267 -19.06 -31.17 2.63
N GLY A 268 -19.19 -29.90 2.24
CA GLY A 268 -20.30 -29.03 2.63
C GLY A 268 -20.24 -28.59 4.10
N ILE A 269 -19.03 -28.47 4.67
CA ILE A 269 -18.81 -28.16 6.09
C ILE A 269 -17.79 -27.03 6.28
N PRO A 270 -17.78 -26.35 7.44
CA PRO A 270 -16.67 -25.46 7.78
C PRO A 270 -15.36 -26.22 7.87
N ALA A 271 -14.28 -25.65 7.34
CA ALA A 271 -12.97 -26.29 7.34
C ALA A 271 -12.28 -26.05 8.69
N SER A 272 -12.61 -26.86 9.71
CA SER A 272 -12.01 -26.77 11.06
C SER A 272 -10.55 -27.25 11.06
N GLY A 273 -9.69 -26.57 11.82
CA GLY A 273 -8.30 -26.96 12.01
C GLY A 273 -7.38 -26.76 10.79
N MET A 274 -7.75 -25.85 9.87
CA MET A 274 -6.92 -25.43 8.74
C MET A 274 -5.93 -24.34 9.20
N SER A 275 -4.65 -24.54 8.92
CA SER A 275 -3.61 -23.52 9.12
C SER A 275 -3.73 -22.41 8.08
N ILE A 276 -3.55 -21.17 8.51
CA ILE A 276 -3.61 -19.97 7.66
C ILE A 276 -2.50 -19.01 8.07
N GLU A 277 -1.81 -18.40 7.12
CA GLU A 277 -0.88 -17.29 7.38
C GLU A 277 -1.34 -16.02 6.69
N LEU A 278 -1.15 -14.88 7.36
CA LEU A 278 -1.36 -13.55 6.81
C LEU A 278 -0.02 -12.87 6.56
N PHE A 279 0.18 -12.38 5.34
CA PHE A 279 1.32 -11.56 4.97
C PHE A 279 0.86 -10.15 4.60
N ARG A 280 1.72 -9.17 4.84
CA ARG A 280 1.63 -7.82 4.27
C ARG A 280 2.68 -7.67 3.19
N TRP A 281 2.27 -7.20 2.02
CA TRP A 281 3.18 -6.85 0.94
C TRP A 281 3.73 -5.44 1.15
N GLU A 282 5.04 -5.33 1.03
CA GLU A 282 5.78 -4.08 1.13
C GLU A 282 6.57 -3.88 -0.17
N ASN A 283 6.65 -2.63 -0.62
CA ASN A 283 7.51 -2.27 -1.74
C ASN A 283 8.95 -2.26 -1.22
N GLY A 284 9.75 -3.27 -1.59
CA GLY A 284 11.18 -3.27 -1.32
C GLY A 284 11.90 -2.22 -2.17
N GLY A 285 13.06 -1.77 -1.70
CA GLY A 285 13.99 -1.04 -2.54
C GLY A 285 14.37 -1.86 -3.78
N GLU A 286 14.56 -1.20 -4.92
CA GLU A 286 14.95 -1.82 -6.20
C GLU A 286 13.91 -2.76 -6.84
N GLY A 287 12.61 -2.52 -6.61
CA GLY A 287 11.54 -3.19 -7.35
C GLY A 287 11.28 -4.65 -6.96
N ALA A 288 11.99 -5.17 -5.96
CA ALA A 288 11.65 -6.43 -5.34
C ALA A 288 10.45 -6.23 -4.39
N SER A 289 9.32 -6.88 -4.68
CA SER A 289 8.21 -6.93 -3.73
C SER A 289 8.53 -7.94 -2.64
N GLN A 290 8.60 -7.50 -1.37
CA GLN A 290 8.82 -8.37 -0.23
C GLN A 290 7.53 -8.53 0.56
N ARG A 291 7.23 -9.74 1.03
CA ARG A 291 6.12 -10.00 1.94
C ARG A 291 6.64 -10.21 3.35
N ARG A 292 6.00 -9.58 4.33
CA ARG A 292 6.27 -9.75 5.77
C ARG A 292 5.14 -10.54 6.41
N LEU A 293 5.48 -11.59 7.15
CA LEU A 293 4.49 -12.34 7.94
C LEU A 293 3.90 -11.42 9.02
N ILE A 294 2.58 -11.39 9.10
CA ILE A 294 1.80 -10.63 10.08
C ILE A 294 1.31 -11.54 11.21
N GLY A 295 0.89 -12.76 10.87
CA GLY A 295 0.46 -13.74 11.85
C GLY A 295 0.12 -15.09 11.23
N SER A 296 0.15 -16.12 12.06
CA SER A 296 -0.26 -17.48 11.72
C SER A 296 -1.47 -17.84 12.58
N PHE A 297 -2.46 -18.47 11.98
CA PHE A 297 -3.77 -18.75 12.55
C PHE A 297 -4.21 -20.17 12.25
N VAL A 298 -5.21 -20.66 13.00
CA VAL A 298 -5.88 -21.93 12.75
C VAL A 298 -7.39 -21.69 12.84
N THR A 299 -8.15 -22.26 11.92
CA THR A 299 -9.62 -22.17 11.94
C THR A 299 -10.23 -22.99 13.07
N ASN A 300 -11.28 -22.49 13.68
CA ASN A 300 -12.10 -23.16 14.68
C ASN A 300 -13.18 -24.05 14.04
N ASP A 301 -14.08 -24.60 14.86
CA ASP A 301 -15.12 -25.54 14.40
C ASP A 301 -16.16 -24.93 13.46
N ASP A 302 -16.29 -23.59 13.43
CA ASP A 302 -17.09 -22.84 12.47
C ASP A 302 -16.27 -22.38 11.26
N GLY A 303 -15.06 -22.92 11.06
CA GLY A 303 -14.17 -22.56 9.95
C GLY A 303 -13.62 -21.13 10.03
N ARG A 304 -13.75 -20.45 11.18
CA ARG A 304 -13.36 -19.05 11.40
C ARG A 304 -12.09 -18.93 12.22
N LEU A 305 -11.51 -17.74 12.25
CA LEU A 305 -10.46 -17.41 13.22
C LEU A 305 -11.08 -17.10 14.59
N ASN A 306 -10.32 -17.31 15.67
CA ASN A 306 -10.71 -16.89 17.02
C ASN A 306 -10.48 -15.38 17.19
N GLY A 307 -11.43 -14.59 16.67
CA GLY A 307 -11.34 -13.13 16.59
C GLY A 307 -10.82 -12.62 15.23
N PRO A 308 -10.71 -11.29 15.06
CA PRO A 308 -10.19 -10.71 13.84
C PRO A 308 -8.68 -10.94 13.69
N ALA A 309 -8.22 -11.12 12.46
CA ALA A 309 -6.79 -11.24 12.16
C ALA A 309 -6.05 -9.90 12.25
N LEU A 310 -6.75 -8.80 11.98
CA LEU A 310 -6.27 -7.44 12.15
C LEU A 310 -7.42 -6.61 12.71
N ALA A 311 -7.13 -5.73 13.66
CA ALA A 311 -8.08 -4.76 14.19
C ALA A 311 -7.35 -3.51 14.68
N GLY A 312 -8.07 -2.39 14.77
CA GLY A 312 -7.55 -1.13 15.32
C GLY A 312 -6.24 -0.70 14.66
N LYS A 313 -5.22 -0.36 15.45
CA LYS A 313 -3.92 0.14 14.93
C LYS A 313 -3.16 -0.85 14.03
N ALA A 314 -3.46 -2.15 14.12
CA ALA A 314 -2.85 -3.16 13.25
C ALA A 314 -3.53 -3.20 11.87
N PHE A 315 -4.80 -2.82 11.78
CA PHE A 315 -5.56 -2.75 10.54
C PHE A 315 -5.20 -1.47 9.79
N LYS A 316 -4.35 -1.61 8.78
CA LYS A 316 -3.82 -0.49 8.00
C LYS A 316 -4.01 -0.75 6.52
N GLU A 317 -4.26 0.33 5.77
CA GLU A 317 -4.26 0.33 4.31
C GLU A 317 -3.00 -0.38 3.76
N GLY A 318 -3.19 -1.16 2.71
CA GLY A 318 -2.12 -1.85 2.01
C GLY A 318 -2.56 -3.14 1.33
N THR A 319 -1.61 -3.81 0.70
CA THR A 319 -1.82 -5.12 0.09
C THR A 319 -1.43 -6.21 1.06
N TYR A 320 -2.30 -7.21 1.19
CA TYR A 320 -2.12 -8.37 2.05
C TYR A 320 -2.29 -9.66 1.25
N GLU A 321 -1.84 -10.77 1.81
CA GLU A 321 -1.98 -12.09 1.21
C GLU A 321 -2.23 -13.13 2.28
N TRP A 322 -3.31 -13.87 2.13
CA TRP A 322 -3.51 -15.12 2.88
C TRP A 322 -2.75 -16.25 2.19
N ASN A 323 -2.14 -17.13 2.98
CA ASN A 323 -1.78 -18.47 2.54
C ASN A 323 -2.64 -19.47 3.32
N PHE A 324 -3.51 -20.18 2.62
CA PHE A 324 -4.31 -21.27 3.18
C PHE A 324 -3.63 -22.61 2.91
N TYR A 325 -3.39 -23.40 3.95
CA TYR A 325 -2.74 -24.72 3.84
C TYR A 325 -3.79 -25.79 3.56
N VAL A 326 -4.29 -25.77 2.32
CA VAL A 326 -5.41 -26.60 1.84
C VAL A 326 -5.01 -28.07 1.71
N GLY A 327 -3.81 -28.35 1.22
CA GLY A 327 -3.25 -29.70 1.10
C GLY A 327 -3.16 -30.39 2.45
N ASP A 328 -2.60 -29.71 3.45
CA ASP A 328 -2.50 -30.21 4.83
C ASP A 328 -3.89 -30.49 5.45
N TYR A 329 -4.88 -29.65 5.17
CA TYR A 329 -6.26 -29.85 5.63
C TYR A 329 -6.86 -31.12 4.99
N PHE A 330 -6.80 -31.25 3.65
CA PHE A 330 -7.39 -32.39 2.96
C PHE A 330 -6.61 -33.70 3.16
N ALA A 331 -5.32 -33.65 3.46
CA ALA A 331 -4.48 -34.83 3.75
C ALA A 331 -5.02 -35.67 4.92
N LYS A 332 -5.78 -35.06 5.83
CA LYS A 332 -6.43 -35.74 6.96
C LYS A 332 -7.65 -36.58 6.53
N TYR A 333 -8.21 -36.33 5.35
CA TYR A 333 -9.42 -36.97 4.85
C TYR A 333 -9.10 -38.06 3.82
N SER A 334 -9.21 -39.31 4.26
CA SER A 334 -8.86 -40.52 3.50
C SER A 334 -9.67 -40.75 2.19
N SER A 335 -10.76 -40.01 2.00
CA SER A 335 -11.65 -40.14 0.83
C SER A 335 -11.25 -39.25 -0.35
N SER A 336 -10.39 -38.24 -0.13
CA SER A 336 -9.88 -37.42 -1.21
C SER A 336 -8.62 -38.09 -1.78
N ARG A 337 -8.71 -38.56 -3.03
CA ARG A 337 -7.56 -39.10 -3.77
C ARG A 337 -6.58 -37.95 -4.06
N ILE A 338 -5.83 -37.56 -3.04
CA ILE A 338 -4.72 -36.63 -3.20
C ILE A 338 -3.67 -37.42 -3.98
N SER A 339 -3.52 -37.11 -5.25
CA SER A 339 -2.38 -37.54 -6.06
C SER A 339 -1.09 -37.23 -5.30
N GLY A 340 0.01 -37.94 -5.59
CA GLY A 340 1.31 -37.65 -4.94
C GLY A 340 1.78 -36.18 -5.05
N THR A 341 1.12 -35.38 -5.89
CA THR A 341 1.16 -33.92 -5.90
C THR A 341 -0.29 -33.40 -5.91
N PRO A 342 -0.80 -32.76 -4.83
CA PRO A 342 -2.16 -32.20 -4.79
C PRO A 342 -2.36 -31.14 -5.89
N PHE A 343 -3.57 -31.03 -6.45
CA PHE A 343 -3.89 -29.95 -7.40
C PHE A 343 -3.94 -28.58 -6.71
N LEU A 344 -4.53 -28.52 -5.51
CA LEU A 344 -4.44 -27.38 -4.60
C LEU A 344 -3.73 -27.82 -3.31
N ASP A 345 -2.58 -27.21 -3.03
CA ASP A 345 -1.79 -27.46 -1.83
C ASP A 345 -1.80 -26.21 -0.92
N VAL A 346 -1.04 -25.18 -1.28
CA VAL A 346 -1.17 -23.86 -0.65
C VAL A 346 -1.91 -22.92 -1.59
N VAL A 347 -3.00 -22.31 -1.11
CA VAL A 347 -3.76 -21.31 -1.87
C VAL A 347 -3.35 -19.91 -1.41
N PRO A 348 -2.57 -19.16 -2.21
CA PRO A 348 -2.30 -17.76 -1.95
C PRO A 348 -3.48 -16.89 -2.43
N LEU A 349 -3.93 -15.96 -1.59
CA LEU A 349 -5.03 -15.04 -1.90
C LEU A 349 -4.58 -13.62 -1.57
N LYS A 350 -4.22 -12.86 -2.61
CA LYS A 350 -3.78 -11.46 -2.50
C LYS A 350 -4.96 -10.50 -2.60
N PHE A 351 -5.05 -9.54 -1.68
CA PHE A 351 -6.15 -8.57 -1.61
C PHE A 351 -5.66 -7.21 -1.08
N GLY A 352 -6.46 -6.16 -1.29
CA GLY A 352 -6.18 -4.81 -0.81
C GLY A 352 -7.14 -4.41 0.32
N LEU A 353 -6.61 -3.78 1.36
CA LEU A 353 -7.37 -3.01 2.34
C LEU A 353 -7.22 -1.53 1.96
N ASP A 354 -8.34 -0.87 1.68
CA ASP A 354 -8.38 0.52 1.19
C ASP A 354 -8.98 1.47 2.24
N ASP A 355 -9.99 1.01 2.98
CA ASP A 355 -10.65 1.81 4.00
C ASP A 355 -10.34 1.31 5.43
N PRO A 356 -9.61 2.08 6.25
CA PRO A 356 -9.21 1.67 7.61
C PRO A 356 -10.38 1.61 8.60
N THR A 357 -11.58 1.99 8.20
CA THR A 357 -12.78 2.08 9.06
C THR A 357 -13.78 0.96 8.80
N GLU A 358 -13.49 0.07 7.85
CA GLU A 358 -14.42 -0.96 7.38
C GLU A 358 -14.12 -2.34 7.95
N HIS A 359 -15.16 -3.16 8.06
CA HIS A 359 -14.99 -4.61 8.22
C HIS A 359 -14.70 -5.22 6.85
N TYR A 360 -13.56 -5.89 6.73
CA TYR A 360 -13.23 -6.70 5.57
C TYR A 360 -13.43 -8.18 5.94
N HIS A 361 -14.38 -8.83 5.29
CA HIS A 361 -14.53 -10.28 5.34
C HIS A 361 -13.97 -10.90 4.04
N VAL A 362 -12.87 -11.62 4.12
CA VAL A 362 -12.21 -12.24 2.95
C VAL A 362 -12.15 -13.76 3.16
N PRO A 363 -13.23 -14.48 2.79
CA PRO A 363 -13.32 -15.92 3.02
C PRO A 363 -12.69 -16.74 1.89
N LEU A 364 -12.54 -18.04 2.14
CA LEU A 364 -12.18 -19.03 1.13
C LEU A 364 -13.25 -20.12 1.06
N LEU A 365 -13.82 -20.33 -0.13
CA LEU A 365 -14.62 -21.52 -0.44
C LEU A 365 -13.71 -22.45 -1.23
N VAL A 366 -13.49 -23.68 -0.76
CA VAL A 366 -12.46 -24.56 -1.34
C VAL A 366 -12.91 -26.02 -1.41
N SER A 367 -12.44 -26.71 -2.44
CA SER A 367 -12.43 -28.15 -2.59
C SER A 367 -10.99 -28.57 -2.95
N PRO A 368 -10.64 -29.86 -3.03
CA PRO A 368 -9.34 -30.27 -3.54
C PRO A 368 -9.03 -29.82 -4.99
N TRP A 369 -10.05 -29.39 -5.75
CA TRP A 369 -9.95 -29.15 -7.19
C TRP A 369 -10.32 -27.72 -7.62
N SER A 370 -10.86 -26.92 -6.70
CA SER A 370 -11.33 -25.57 -7.01
C SER A 370 -11.35 -24.71 -5.75
N TYR A 371 -11.26 -23.39 -5.94
CA TYR A 371 -11.53 -22.44 -4.87
C TYR A 371 -12.12 -21.15 -5.42
N SER A 372 -12.78 -20.40 -4.56
CA SER A 372 -13.26 -19.04 -4.84
C SER A 372 -13.17 -18.15 -3.60
N THR A 373 -13.21 -16.85 -3.82
CA THR A 373 -13.26 -15.83 -2.77
C THR A 373 -14.03 -14.61 -3.26
N TYR A 374 -14.33 -13.69 -2.36
CA TYR A 374 -14.99 -12.42 -2.62
C TYR A 374 -14.68 -11.42 -1.50
N ARG A 375 -14.99 -10.14 -1.71
CA ARG A 375 -15.02 -9.12 -0.64
C ARG A 375 -16.39 -9.17 0.04
N GLY A 376 -16.47 -9.78 1.22
CA GLY A 376 -17.64 -9.72 2.10
C GLY A 376 -17.64 -8.47 2.97
N SER A 377 -18.80 -8.18 3.55
CA SER A 377 -19.08 -7.05 4.44
C SER A 377 -19.14 -7.44 5.90
#